data_AF-A0A8T4PEG9-F1
#
_entry.id   AF-A0A8T4PEG9-F1
#
_cell.length_a   1.000
_cell.length_b   1.000
_cell.length_c   1.000
_cell.angle_alpha   90.00
_cell.angle_beta   90.00
_cell.angle_gamma   90.00
#
_symmetry.space_group_name_H-M   'P 1'
#
loop_
_entity.id
_entity.type
_entity.pdbx_description
1 polymer ?
#
loop_
_entity_poly.entity_id
_entity_poly.type
_entity_poly.pdbx_seq_one_letter_code
_entity_poly.pdbx_strand_id
1 'polypeptide(L)' 'MSRKKDKPKKISAKKERYSKFRKEKPSSMTFAMPDLSEEQVQQRRFDQERVDDFWRHYRRPPQRFVSERKAKSKR' A
#
# COMPACT_ATOMS: atom_id res chain seq x y z
N MET A 1 -15.19 -7.42 52.81
CA MET A 1 -14.60 -7.04 51.51
C MET A 1 -15.70 -6.99 50.42
N SER A 2 -16.39 -5.86 50.25
CA SER A 2 -17.49 -5.77 49.27
C SER A 2 -16.96 -5.52 47.86
N ARG A 3 -17.23 -6.45 46.92
CA ARG A 3 -16.95 -6.29 45.49
C ARG A 3 -17.88 -5.21 44.93
N LYS A 4 -17.38 -3.99 44.73
CA LYS A 4 -18.11 -2.94 43.99
C LYS A 4 -18.20 -3.39 42.53
N LYS A 5 -19.41 -3.75 42.08
CA LYS A 5 -19.70 -4.05 40.68
C LYS A 5 -19.55 -2.76 39.88
N ASP A 6 -18.57 -2.70 38.98
CA ASP A 6 -18.37 -1.56 38.09
C ASP A 6 -19.61 -1.37 37.21
N LYS A 7 -20.33 -0.26 37.44
CA LYS A 7 -21.49 0.09 36.62
C LYS A 7 -20.98 0.49 35.23
N PRO A 8 -21.51 -0.08 34.13
CA PRO A 8 -21.08 0.31 32.80
C PRO A 8 -21.38 1.80 32.57
N LYS A 9 -20.35 2.57 32.21
CA LYS A 9 -20.47 4.00 31.92
C LYS A 9 -21.45 4.18 30.76
N LYS A 10 -22.44 5.08 30.90
CA LYS A 10 -23.39 5.42 29.83
C LYS A 10 -22.61 5.86 28.58
N ILE A 11 -22.78 5.12 27.49
CA ILE A 11 -22.20 5.43 26.19
C ILE A 11 -23.10 6.49 25.53
N SER A 12 -22.52 7.44 24.79
CA SER A 12 -23.31 8.46 24.10
C SER A 12 -24.09 7.85 22.93
N ALA A 13 -25.30 8.35 22.66
CA ALA A 13 -26.17 7.84 21.59
C ALA A 13 -25.49 7.83 20.21
N LYS A 14 -24.59 8.79 19.94
CA LYS A 14 -23.76 8.79 18.71
C LYS A 14 -22.83 7.58 18.66
N LYS A 15 -22.16 7.25 19.77
CA LYS A 15 -21.22 6.13 19.85
C LYS A 15 -21.94 4.78 19.77
N GLU A 16 -23.18 4.68 20.23
CA GLU A 16 -24.04 3.51 20.01
C GLU A 16 -24.44 3.36 18.53
N ARG A 17 -24.87 4.45 17.88
CA ARG A 17 -25.22 4.46 16.45
C ARG A 17 -24.05 4.02 15.56
N TYR A 18 -22.85 4.49 15.85
CA TYR A 18 -21.64 4.16 15.08
C TYR A 18 -20.93 2.87 15.53
N SER A 19 -21.41 2.20 16.58
CA SER A 19 -20.80 0.94 17.07
C SER A 19 -20.87 -0.16 16.01
N LYS A 20 -22.01 -0.27 15.30
CA LYS A 20 -22.24 -1.19 14.19
C LYS A 20 -21.42 -0.86 12.93
N PHE A 21 -20.90 0.37 12.84
CA PHE A 21 -20.10 0.86 11.72
C PHE A 21 -18.60 0.84 12.00
N ARG A 22 -18.17 0.45 13.20
CA ARG A 22 -16.82 -0.10 13.39
C ARG A 22 -16.78 -1.44 12.67
N LYS A 23 -16.68 -1.37 11.35
CA LYS A 23 -16.13 -2.45 10.54
C LYS A 23 -14.83 -2.80 11.24
N GLU A 24 -14.73 -4.02 11.77
CA GLU A 24 -13.46 -4.52 12.26
C GLU A 24 -12.43 -4.18 11.18
N LYS A 25 -11.34 -3.50 11.56
CA LYS A 25 -10.26 -3.29 10.61
C LYS A 25 -9.97 -4.67 10.05
N PRO A 26 -9.98 -4.88 8.72
CA PRO A 26 -9.68 -6.18 8.17
C PRO A 26 -8.40 -6.62 8.85
N SER A 27 -8.51 -7.69 9.65
CA SER A 27 -7.35 -8.31 10.29
C SER A 27 -6.33 -8.39 9.19
N SER A 28 -5.17 -7.74 9.35
CA SER A 28 -4.16 -7.64 8.31
C SER A 28 -3.91 -9.05 7.83
N MET A 29 -4.48 -9.39 6.68
CA MET A 29 -4.44 -10.75 6.17
C MET A 29 -3.00 -10.90 5.74
N THR A 30 -2.18 -11.46 6.63
CA THR A 30 -0.77 -11.70 6.38
C THR A 30 -0.72 -12.80 5.33
N PHE A 31 -0.75 -12.40 4.07
CA PHE A 31 -0.45 -13.29 2.97
C PHE A 31 1.00 -13.74 3.16
N ALA A 32 1.18 -14.97 3.63
CA ALA A 32 2.47 -15.62 3.55
C ALA A 32 2.83 -15.73 2.07
N MET A 33 4.02 -15.25 1.71
CA MET A 33 4.53 -15.56 0.38
C MET A 33 4.76 -17.06 0.29
N PRO A 34 4.41 -17.70 -0.84
CA PRO A 34 4.72 -19.11 -1.02
C PRO A 34 6.24 -19.28 -0.97
N ASP A 35 6.68 -20.39 -0.40
CA ASP A 35 8.08 -20.76 -0.40
C ASP A 35 8.50 -21.04 -1.85
N LEU A 36 9.30 -20.13 -2.40
CA LEU A 36 9.85 -20.24 -3.75
C LEU A 36 11.12 -21.08 -3.68
N SER A 37 11.34 -21.94 -4.69
CA SER A 37 12.64 -22.59 -4.85
C SER A 37 13.72 -21.56 -5.19
N GLU A 38 14.99 -21.89 -4.96
CA GLU A 38 16.11 -20.98 -5.25
C GLU A 38 16.13 -20.54 -6.73
N GLU A 39 15.81 -21.47 -7.64
CA GLU A 39 15.69 -21.19 -9.08
C GLU A 39 14.58 -20.19 -9.38
N GLN A 40 13.41 -20.33 -8.76
CA GLN A 40 12.29 -19.41 -8.94
C GLN A 40 12.59 -18.02 -8.39
N VAL A 41 13.34 -17.93 -7.29
CA VAL A 41 13.79 -16.64 -6.73
C VAL A 41 14.73 -15.93 -7.70
N GLN A 42 15.68 -16.66 -8.30
CA GLN A 42 16.60 -16.10 -9.28
C GLN A 42 15.87 -15.62 -10.54
N GLN A 43 14.94 -16.41 -11.05
CA GLN A 43 14.14 -16.04 -12.21
C GLN A 43 13.31 -14.77 -11.95
N ARG A 44 12.67 -14.68 -10.78
CA ARG A 44 11.91 -13.48 -10.39
C ARG A 44 12.78 -12.23 -10.33
N ARG A 45 14.01 -12.33 -9.82
CA ARG A 45 14.95 -11.20 -9.78
C ARG A 45 15.33 -10.74 -11.20
N PHE A 46 15.62 -11.69 -12.08
CA PHE A 46 15.96 -11.39 -13.47
C PHE A 46 14.80 -10.73 -14.22
N ASP A 47 13.58 -11.22 -14.04
CA ASP A 47 12.38 -10.62 -14.63
C ASP A 47 12.16 -9.19 -14.12
N GLN A 48 12.41 -8.97 -12.83
CA GLN A 48 12.27 -7.65 -12.21
C GLN A 48 13.28 -6.64 -12.77
N GLU A 49 14.54 -7.04 -12.97
CA GLU A 49 15.56 -6.20 -13.61
C GLU A 49 15.18 -5.81 -15.04
N ARG A 50 14.69 -6.78 -15.85
CA ARG A 50 14.21 -6.51 -17.21
C ARG A 50 13.07 -5.50 -17.25
N VAL A 51 12.10 -5.65 -16.35
CA VAL A 51 10.96 -4.74 -16.26
C VAL A 51 11.42 -3.34 -15.84
N ASP A 52 12.31 -3.24 -14.86
CA ASP A 52 12.85 -1.97 -14.41
C ASP A 52 13.61 -1.25 -15.52
N ASP A 53 14.45 -1.96 -16.28
CA ASP A 53 15.17 -1.41 -17.42
C ASP A 53 14.22 -0.95 -18.53
N PHE A 54 13.19 -1.74 -18.83
CA PHE A 54 12.15 -1.33 -19.76
C PHE A 54 11.50 -0.01 -19.33
N TRP A 55 11.11 0.13 -18.06
CA TRP A 55 10.51 1.37 -17.57
C TRP A 55 11.49 2.55 -17.58
N ARG A 56 12.77 2.31 -17.29
CA ARG A 56 13.83 3.35 -17.31
C ARG A 56 14.08 3.88 -18.71
N HIS A 57 14.09 3.01 -19.71
CA HIS A 57 14.50 3.37 -21.07
C HIS A 57 13.32 3.69 -22.00
N TYR A 58 12.19 3.00 -21.84
CA TYR A 58 11.06 3.10 -22.76
C TYR A 58 10.01 4.13 -22.34
N ARG A 59 9.89 4.43 -21.04
CA ARG A 59 8.89 5.41 -20.53
C ARG A 59 9.42 6.83 -20.36
N ARG A 60 10.73 7.05 -20.52
CA ARG A 60 11.28 8.41 -20.55
C ARG A 60 10.84 9.08 -21.85
N PRO A 61 10.24 10.29 -21.82
CA PRO A 61 10.07 11.08 -23.03
C PRO A 61 11.46 11.21 -23.69
N PRO A 62 11.60 10.97 -25.01
CA PRO A 62 12.88 11.10 -25.67
C PRO A 62 13.48 12.45 -25.32
N GLN A 63 14.78 12.50 -25.02
CA GLN A 63 15.45 13.67 -24.43
C GLN A 63 15.17 14.97 -25.22
N ARG A 64 14.96 14.85 -26.53
CA ARG A 64 14.51 15.91 -27.46
C ARG A 64 13.21 16.60 -27.02
N PHE A 65 12.19 15.85 -26.60
CA PHE A 65 10.92 16.40 -26.11
C PHE A 65 11.06 17.13 -24.78
N VAL A 66 11.99 16.69 -23.92
CA VAL A 66 12.27 17.36 -22.64
C VAL A 66 12.99 18.70 -22.87
N SER A 67 13.97 18.74 -23.78
CA SER A 67 14.65 19.98 -24.16
C SER A 67 13.70 20.99 -24.82
N GLU A 68 12.83 20.52 -25.72
CA GLU A 68 11.82 21.39 -26.37
C GLU A 68 10.81 21.96 -25.37
N ARG A 69 10.31 21.15 -24.43
CA ARG A 69 9.44 21.66 -23.35
C ARG A 69 10.14 22.69 -22.49
N LYS A 70 11.39 22.44 -22.09
CA LYS A 70 12.17 23.39 -21.28
C LYS A 70 12.45 24.67 -22.05
N ALA A 71 12.74 24.60 -23.34
CA ALA A 71 12.91 25.76 -24.21
C ALA A 71 11.62 26.57 -24.34
N LYS A 72 10.47 25.90 -24.54
CA LYS A 72 9.15 26.54 -24.62
C LYS A 72 8.70 27.14 -23.29
N SER A 73 9.01 26.51 -22.15
CA SER A 73 8.66 26.99 -20.81
C SER A 73 9.54 28.12 -20.30
N LYS A 74 10.74 28.32 -20.86
CA LYS A 74 11.64 29.42 -20.52
C LYS A 74 11.37 30.69 -21.33
N ARG A 75 10.52 30.60 -22.36
CA ARG A 75 9.96 31.75 -23.09
C ARG A 75 8.70 32.20 -22.39
#